data_AF-W0FIS4-F1
#
_entry.id   AF-W0FIS4-F1
#
_cell.length_a   1.000
_cell.length_b   1.000
_cell.length_c   1.000
_cell.angle_alpha   90.00
_cell.angle_beta   90.00
_cell.angle_gamma   90.00
#
_symmetry.space_group_name_H-M   'P 1'
#
loop_
_entity.id
_entity.type
_entity.pdbx_description
1 polymer ?
#
loop_
_entity_poly.entity_id
_entity_poly.type
_entity_poly.pdbx_seq_one_letter_code
_entity_poly.pdbx_strand_id
1 'polypeptide(L)'
;MYCKNCGAEVSGGNFCPYCGQALTETTSSISLLNKAVSTAADTNQYNLVLISCGTCSKTQTGDLLEDIFGYTDAESSNLISMAPVVVGERLTSREAATVAQLLTEYGVQVSVTNQSDQYVDLTDNAAESVFDKAGNLLAGAAAVIGALTVGNRIRSYRRYKKPSLLERIFRIGYKPEPPAYRRNFRPPVRNPAPPEPRRTIRTPARPQQPAPSHFGGPGGHNRPQGSGGPGGHHGPQGGLNPRRR
;
A
#
# COMPACT_ATOMS: atom_id res chain seq x y z
N MET A 1 -38.78 -3.44 -21.02
CA MET A 1 -38.38 -3.57 -19.60
C MET A 1 -37.64 -2.32 -19.18
N TYR A 2 -37.70 -1.88 -17.92
CA TYR A 2 -37.06 -0.62 -17.50
C TYR A 2 -35.78 -0.90 -16.70
N CYS A 3 -34.73 -0.11 -16.93
CA CYS A 3 -33.51 -0.18 -16.13
C CYS A 3 -33.78 0.35 -14.71
N LYS A 4 -33.51 -0.46 -13.69
CA LYS A 4 -33.69 -0.05 -12.29
C LYS A 4 -32.80 1.14 -11.87
N ASN A 5 -31.66 1.32 -12.53
CA ASN A 5 -30.71 2.37 -12.19
C ASN A 5 -31.05 3.73 -12.84
N CYS A 6 -31.33 3.75 -14.16
CA CYS A 6 -31.56 5.01 -14.89
C CYS A 6 -33.00 5.23 -15.35
N GLY A 7 -33.90 4.26 -15.16
CA GLY A 7 -35.31 4.37 -15.55
C GLY A 7 -35.57 4.28 -17.06
N ALA A 8 -34.54 4.13 -17.90
CA ALA A 8 -34.72 4.05 -19.34
C ALA A 8 -35.37 2.72 -19.77
N GLU A 9 -36.25 2.76 -20.77
CA GLU A 9 -36.82 1.58 -21.39
C GLU A 9 -35.79 0.88 -22.29
N VAL A 10 -35.73 -0.45 -22.19
CA VAL A 10 -34.81 -1.32 -22.91
C VAL A 10 -35.56 -2.52 -23.49
N SER A 11 -35.26 -2.85 -24.75
CA SER A 11 -35.80 -4.02 -25.46
C SER A 11 -34.71 -5.08 -25.65
N GLY A 12 -34.66 -6.07 -24.75
CA GLY A 12 -33.84 -7.28 -24.91
C GLY A 12 -32.32 -7.04 -24.91
N GLY A 13 -31.68 -7.31 -23.78
CA GLY A 13 -30.23 -7.26 -23.63
C GLY A 13 -29.80 -7.52 -22.20
N ASN A 14 -28.55 -7.96 -22.01
CA ASN A 14 -28.01 -8.24 -20.67
C ASN A 14 -27.56 -6.96 -19.93
N PHE A 15 -27.35 -5.85 -20.66
CA PHE A 15 -26.84 -4.58 -20.11
C PHE A 15 -27.64 -3.38 -20.64
N CYS A 16 -27.76 -2.34 -19.81
CA CYS A 16 -28.41 -1.10 -20.17
C CYS A 16 -27.49 -0.29 -21.10
N PRO A 17 -27.92 0.06 -22.32
CA PRO A 17 -27.10 0.85 -23.24
C PRO A 17 -26.90 2.30 -22.77
N TYR A 18 -27.72 2.77 -21.83
CA TYR A 18 -27.67 4.15 -21.33
C TYR A 18 -26.76 4.32 -20.12
N CYS A 19 -26.71 3.36 -19.20
CA CYS A 19 -25.93 3.47 -17.96
C CYS A 19 -24.93 2.33 -17.73
N GLY A 20 -24.88 1.34 -18.61
CA GLY A 20 -23.96 0.20 -18.54
C GLY A 20 -24.30 -0.87 -17.50
N GLN A 21 -25.30 -0.66 -16.64
CA GLN A 21 -25.64 -1.67 -15.62
C GLN A 21 -26.35 -2.89 -16.21
N ALA A 22 -26.06 -4.07 -15.64
CA ALA A 22 -26.71 -5.31 -16.00
C ALA A 22 -28.23 -5.23 -15.76
N LEU A 23 -29.01 -5.70 -16.74
CA LEU A 23 -30.47 -5.63 -16.73
C LEU A 23 -31.13 -6.86 -16.09
N THR A 24 -30.41 -7.98 -16.04
CA THR A 24 -30.80 -9.17 -15.32
C THR A 24 -30.06 -9.20 -13.98
N GLU A 25 -30.82 -9.17 -12.90
CA GLU A 25 -30.38 -9.54 -11.57
C GLU A 25 -29.95 -11.02 -11.58
N THR A 26 -28.73 -11.31 -12.03
CA THR A 26 -28.07 -12.60 -11.78
C THR A 26 -27.66 -12.66 -10.30
N THR A 27 -28.61 -12.44 -9.40
CA THR A 27 -28.40 -12.24 -7.96
C THR A 27 -28.57 -13.53 -7.18
N SER A 28 -28.10 -14.67 -7.70
CA SER A 28 -28.17 -15.93 -6.92
C SER A 28 -27.05 -16.94 -7.14
N SER A 29 -26.06 -16.68 -8.01
CA SER A 29 -24.96 -17.65 -8.22
C SER A 29 -23.59 -17.12 -7.82
N ILE A 30 -23.36 -15.81 -7.88
CA ILE A 30 -22.03 -15.23 -7.60
C ILE A 30 -21.81 -15.03 -6.07
N SER A 31 -22.88 -14.78 -5.30
CA SER A 31 -22.79 -14.70 -3.84
C SER A 31 -22.60 -16.06 -3.14
N LEU A 32 -22.84 -17.18 -3.84
CA LEU A 32 -22.55 -18.53 -3.35
C LEU A 32 -21.19 -19.05 -3.82
N LEU A 33 -20.70 -18.61 -4.98
CA LEU A 33 -19.33 -18.91 -5.44
C LEU A 33 -18.25 -18.20 -4.62
N ASN A 34 -18.50 -16.99 -4.12
CA ASN A 34 -17.57 -16.33 -3.19
C ASN A 34 -17.70 -16.77 -1.72
N LYS A 35 -18.76 -17.51 -1.36
CA LYS A 35 -18.98 -18.00 0.02
C LYS A 35 -18.50 -19.43 0.24
N ALA A 36 -18.31 -20.21 -0.84
CA ALA A 36 -17.82 -21.58 -0.76
C ALA A 36 -16.28 -21.70 -0.83
N VAL A 37 -15.55 -20.64 -1.20
CA VAL A 37 -14.07 -20.62 -1.19
C VAL A 37 -13.58 -19.97 0.11
N SER A 38 -14.06 -20.47 1.25
CA SER A 38 -13.62 -20.05 2.59
C SER A 38 -13.97 -21.12 3.63
N THR A 39 -13.49 -22.36 3.45
CA THR A 39 -13.70 -23.41 4.48
C THR A 39 -12.54 -24.38 4.68
N ALA A 40 -11.39 -24.14 4.07
CA ALA A 40 -10.12 -24.59 4.64
C ALA A 40 -9.40 -23.32 5.07
N ALA A 41 -9.21 -23.12 6.38
CA ALA A 41 -8.33 -22.09 6.89
C ALA A 41 -6.95 -22.34 6.27
N ASP A 42 -6.67 -21.65 5.17
CA ASP A 42 -5.38 -21.72 4.50
C ASP A 42 -4.40 -21.03 5.45
N THR A 43 -3.84 -21.81 6.38
CA THR A 43 -2.86 -21.36 7.36
C THR A 43 -1.54 -20.97 6.69
N ASN A 44 -1.42 -21.26 5.41
CA ASN A 44 -0.32 -20.85 4.56
C ASN A 44 -0.39 -19.34 4.34
N GLN A 45 0.52 -18.64 5.02
CA GLN A 45 0.77 -17.24 4.77
C GLN A 45 1.84 -17.09 3.69
N TYR A 46 1.59 -16.16 2.79
CA TYR A 46 2.47 -15.83 1.69
C TYR A 46 3.01 -14.42 1.87
N ASN A 47 4.21 -14.21 1.34
CA ASN A 47 4.87 -12.93 1.27
C ASN A 47 5.03 -12.54 -0.20
N LEU A 48 4.81 -11.27 -0.49
CA LEU A 48 4.99 -10.69 -1.80
C LEU A 48 6.35 -9.97 -1.85
N VAL A 49 7.19 -10.37 -2.78
CA VAL A 49 8.54 -9.85 -2.97
C VAL A 49 8.57 -9.02 -4.24
N LEU A 50 8.84 -7.72 -4.10
CA LEU A 50 9.15 -6.84 -5.22
C LEU A 50 10.55 -7.19 -5.74
N ILE A 51 10.65 -7.66 -6.99
CA ILE A 51 11.93 -7.99 -7.63
C ILE A 51 12.49 -6.75 -8.32
N SER A 52 11.67 -6.05 -9.11
CA SER A 52 12.02 -4.82 -9.80
C SER A 52 10.76 -4.09 -10.28
N CYS A 53 10.89 -2.82 -10.69
CA CYS A 53 9.78 -2.09 -11.34
C CYS A 53 9.44 -2.62 -12.75
N GLY A 54 10.25 -3.52 -13.32
CA GLY A 54 10.04 -4.04 -14.68
C GLY A 54 9.93 -2.93 -15.71
N THR A 55 8.80 -2.88 -16.43
CA THR A 55 8.48 -1.82 -17.40
C THR A 55 7.71 -0.65 -16.80
N CYS A 56 7.27 -0.78 -15.54
CA CYS A 56 6.57 0.27 -14.81
C CYS A 56 7.55 1.37 -14.37
N SER A 57 7.09 2.63 -14.33
CA SER A 57 7.89 3.71 -13.76
C SER A 57 8.01 3.58 -12.24
N LYS A 58 9.04 4.16 -11.63
CA LYS A 58 9.19 4.14 -10.16
C LYS A 58 8.04 4.87 -9.46
N THR A 59 7.61 6.01 -10.01
CA THR A 59 6.48 6.78 -9.48
C THR A 59 5.21 5.95 -9.50
N GLN A 60 4.87 5.37 -10.66
CA GLN A 60 3.68 4.52 -10.78
C GLN A 60 3.76 3.26 -9.91
N THR A 61 4.94 2.66 -9.76
CA THR A 61 5.14 1.55 -8.81
C THR A 61 4.89 2.03 -7.37
N GLY A 62 5.31 3.24 -7.03
CA GLY A 62 5.10 3.85 -5.72
C GLY A 62 3.62 4.11 -5.43
N ASP A 63 2.90 4.67 -6.40
CA ASP A 63 1.46 4.89 -6.34
C ASP A 63 0.70 3.58 -6.15
N LEU A 64 1.08 2.52 -6.87
CA LEU A 64 0.48 1.18 -6.70
C LEU A 64 0.73 0.60 -5.30
N LEU A 65 1.94 0.79 -4.75
CA LEU A 65 2.27 0.34 -3.40
C LEU A 65 1.52 1.15 -2.33
N GLU A 66 1.28 2.44 -2.56
CA GLU A 66 0.41 3.28 -1.76
C GLU A 66 -1.05 2.82 -1.85
N ASP A 67 -1.59 2.58 -3.03
CA ASP A 67 -2.99 2.18 -3.18
C ASP A 67 -3.29 0.79 -2.58
N ILE A 68 -2.37 -0.17 -2.77
CA ILE A 68 -2.58 -1.57 -2.37
C ILE A 68 -2.29 -1.76 -0.88
N PHE A 69 -1.15 -1.25 -0.42
CA PHE A 69 -0.69 -1.50 0.95
C PHE A 69 -0.81 -0.26 1.84
N GLY A 70 -1.01 0.93 1.28
CA GLY A 70 -1.09 2.21 2.00
C GLY A 70 0.26 2.72 2.52
N TYR A 71 1.36 2.36 1.85
CA TYR A 71 2.66 2.97 2.10
C TYR A 71 2.64 4.46 1.76
N THR A 72 3.40 5.25 2.50
CA THR A 72 3.65 6.65 2.10
C THR A 72 4.60 6.72 0.91
N ASP A 73 4.57 7.81 0.14
CA ASP A 73 5.51 8.06 -0.97
C ASP A 73 6.99 7.81 -0.57
N ALA A 74 7.39 8.30 0.61
CA ALA A 74 8.74 8.09 1.13
C ALA A 74 9.06 6.61 1.43
N GLU A 75 8.11 5.85 1.98
CA GLU A 75 8.27 4.41 2.24
C GLU A 75 8.32 3.63 0.92
N SER A 76 7.41 3.91 -0.01
CA SER A 76 7.34 3.30 -1.34
C SER A 76 8.64 3.53 -2.12
N SER A 77 9.14 4.76 -2.17
CA SER A 77 10.40 5.10 -2.83
C SER A 77 11.59 4.36 -2.22
N ASN A 78 11.63 4.25 -0.88
CA ASN A 78 12.65 3.47 -0.19
C ASN A 78 12.55 1.97 -0.55
N LEU A 79 11.36 1.37 -0.52
CA LEU A 79 11.14 -0.04 -0.90
C LEU A 79 11.63 -0.32 -2.32
N ILE A 80 11.25 0.52 -3.28
CA ILE A 80 11.64 0.40 -4.68
C ILE A 80 13.16 0.43 -4.84
N SER A 81 13.85 1.32 -4.11
CA SER A 81 15.32 1.41 -4.13
C SER A 81 16.03 0.18 -3.54
N MET A 82 15.33 -0.60 -2.69
CA MET A 82 15.86 -1.76 -1.98
C MET A 82 15.57 -3.10 -2.67
N ALA A 83 14.91 -3.08 -3.83
CA ALA A 83 14.57 -4.30 -4.54
C ALA A 83 15.83 -5.18 -4.82
N PRO A 84 15.78 -6.50 -4.57
CA PRO A 84 14.59 -7.27 -4.19
C PRO A 84 14.24 -7.21 -2.69
N VAL A 85 12.98 -6.91 -2.37
CA VAL A 85 12.47 -6.68 -1.00
C VAL A 85 11.05 -7.19 -0.81
N VAL A 86 10.71 -7.69 0.39
CA VAL A 86 9.32 -8.00 0.74
C VAL A 86 8.51 -6.70 0.80
N VAL A 87 7.35 -6.65 0.16
CA VAL A 87 6.43 -5.49 0.17
C VAL A 87 5.07 -5.81 0.79
N GLY A 88 4.74 -7.09 0.96
CA GLY A 88 3.54 -7.53 1.68
C GLY A 88 3.80 -8.85 2.40
N GLU A 89 3.28 -8.97 3.63
CA GLU A 89 3.42 -10.17 4.46
C GLU A 89 2.05 -10.70 4.87
N ARG A 90 2.01 -11.98 5.24
CA ARG A 90 0.83 -12.64 5.82
C ARG A 90 -0.40 -12.58 4.91
N LEU A 91 -0.16 -12.63 3.61
CA LEU A 91 -1.21 -12.70 2.61
C LEU A 91 -1.75 -14.14 2.55
N THR A 92 -3.05 -14.29 2.40
CA THR A 92 -3.64 -15.57 2.00
C THR A 92 -3.24 -15.89 0.55
N SER A 93 -3.40 -17.15 0.12
CA SER A 93 -3.11 -17.56 -1.26
C SER A 93 -3.83 -16.68 -2.29
N ARG A 94 -5.13 -16.40 -2.05
CA ARG A 94 -5.95 -15.56 -2.92
C ARG A 94 -5.47 -14.11 -2.97
N GLU A 95 -5.17 -13.51 -1.82
CA GLU A 95 -4.67 -12.13 -1.75
C GLU A 95 -3.31 -12.01 -2.47
N ALA A 96 -2.39 -12.94 -2.20
CA ALA A 96 -1.06 -12.94 -2.81
C ALA A 96 -1.15 -13.09 -4.34
N ALA A 97 -1.96 -14.03 -4.84
CA ALA A 97 -2.16 -14.23 -6.27
C ALA A 97 -2.77 -12.99 -6.94
N THR A 98 -3.84 -12.43 -6.36
CA THR A 98 -4.55 -11.27 -6.92
C THR A 98 -3.65 -10.04 -6.97
N VAL A 99 -2.93 -9.74 -5.88
CA VAL A 99 -2.02 -8.59 -5.83
C VAL A 99 -0.81 -8.79 -6.74
N ALA A 100 -0.25 -10.00 -6.78
CA ALA A 100 0.87 -10.30 -7.66
C ALA A 100 0.49 -10.12 -9.13
N GLN A 101 -0.69 -10.60 -9.51
CA GLN A 101 -1.23 -10.42 -10.85
C GLN A 101 -1.45 -8.95 -11.18
N LEU A 102 -2.13 -8.20 -10.31
CA LEU A 102 -2.36 -6.77 -10.48
C LEU A 102 -1.05 -6.03 -10.77
N LEU A 103 -0.02 -6.23 -9.94
CA LEU A 103 1.28 -5.60 -10.13
C LEU A 103 1.96 -6.02 -11.44
N THR A 104 1.88 -7.31 -11.79
CA THR A 104 2.46 -7.84 -13.04
C THR A 104 1.79 -7.23 -14.27
N GLU A 105 0.48 -7.01 -14.23
CA GLU A 105 -0.27 -6.39 -15.34
C GLU A 105 0.09 -4.91 -15.54
N TYR A 106 0.48 -4.20 -14.48
CA TYR A 106 1.08 -2.87 -14.58
C TYR A 106 2.57 -2.90 -14.96
N GLY A 107 3.14 -4.08 -15.22
CA GLY A 107 4.53 -4.25 -15.66
C GLY A 107 5.56 -4.29 -14.53
N VAL A 108 5.13 -4.39 -13.27
CA VAL A 108 6.00 -4.55 -12.10
C VAL A 108 6.41 -6.02 -11.97
N GLN A 109 7.68 -6.30 -11.67
CA GLN A 109 8.16 -7.67 -11.47
C GLN A 109 8.08 -8.05 -10.00
N VAL A 110 7.23 -9.02 -9.69
CA VAL A 110 7.03 -9.53 -8.33
C VAL A 110 7.18 -11.05 -8.28
N SER A 111 7.44 -11.57 -7.09
CA SER A 111 7.50 -12.99 -6.78
C SER A 111 6.72 -13.25 -5.49
N VAL A 112 6.11 -14.44 -5.39
CA VAL A 112 5.46 -14.87 -4.16
C VAL A 112 6.31 -15.93 -3.48
N THR A 113 6.41 -15.84 -2.16
CA THR A 113 7.10 -16.85 -1.33
C THR A 113 6.24 -17.29 -0.16
N ASN A 114 6.37 -18.54 0.29
CA ASN A 114 5.71 -19.02 1.51
C ASN A 114 6.44 -18.56 2.79
N GLN A 115 5.94 -18.95 3.97
CA GLN A 115 6.57 -18.67 5.27
C GLN A 115 8.02 -19.19 5.40
N SER A 116 8.38 -20.19 4.60
CA SER A 116 9.73 -20.76 4.55
C SER A 116 10.64 -20.07 3.53
N ASP A 117 10.22 -18.91 3.00
CA ASP A 117 10.91 -18.15 1.94
C ASP A 117 11.13 -18.94 0.63
N GLN A 118 10.33 -19.98 0.38
CA GLN A 118 10.37 -20.73 -0.87
C GLN A 118 9.47 -20.07 -1.90
N TYR A 119 9.96 -19.98 -3.14
CA TYR A 119 9.15 -19.52 -4.28
C TYR A 119 7.91 -20.41 -4.43
N VAL A 120 6.76 -19.77 -4.61
CA VAL A 120 5.50 -20.44 -4.92
C VAL A 120 4.96 -19.86 -6.20
N ASP A 121 4.68 -20.74 -7.15
CA ASP A 121 3.95 -20.36 -8.36
C ASP A 121 2.45 -20.32 -8.04
N LEU A 122 1.82 -19.16 -8.19
CA LEU A 122 0.40 -18.94 -7.96
C LEU A 122 -0.34 -18.60 -9.26
N THR A 123 0.24 -18.86 -10.43
CA THR A 123 -0.42 -18.60 -11.74
C THR A 123 -1.75 -19.31 -11.88
N ASP A 124 -1.90 -20.50 -11.27
CA ASP A 124 -3.16 -21.26 -11.32
C ASP A 124 -4.31 -20.58 -10.55
N ASN A 125 -3.98 -19.65 -9.64
CA ASN A 125 -4.92 -18.87 -8.83
C ASN A 125 -5.13 -17.45 -9.36
N ALA A 126 -4.39 -17.04 -10.40
CA ALA A 126 -4.58 -15.74 -11.05
C ALA A 126 -5.95 -15.72 -11.73
N ALA A 127 -6.74 -14.67 -11.49
CA ALA A 127 -8.00 -14.49 -12.21
C ALA A 127 -7.71 -14.13 -13.68
N GLU A 128 -8.72 -14.09 -14.54
CA GLU A 128 -8.56 -13.55 -15.89
C GLU A 128 -8.07 -12.09 -15.84
N SER A 129 -7.40 -11.59 -16.89
CA SER A 129 -6.69 -10.29 -16.87
C SER A 129 -7.53 -9.08 -16.40
N VAL A 130 -6.89 -8.02 -15.89
CA VAL A 130 -7.49 -6.70 -15.53
C VAL A 130 -8.24 -6.12 -16.73
N PHE A 131 -7.78 -6.43 -17.94
CA PHE A 131 -8.35 -5.96 -19.19
C PHE A 131 -9.43 -6.89 -19.75
N ASP A 132 -9.89 -7.89 -18.98
CA ASP A 132 -11.06 -8.66 -19.36
C ASP A 132 -12.28 -7.72 -19.49
N LYS A 133 -13.12 -7.97 -20.50
CA LYS A 133 -14.31 -7.13 -20.71
C LYS A 133 -15.33 -7.26 -19.57
N ALA A 134 -15.17 -8.28 -18.73
CA ALA A 134 -16.03 -8.56 -17.59
C ALA A 134 -15.64 -7.75 -16.34
N GLY A 135 -14.41 -7.21 -16.27
CA GLY A 135 -13.89 -6.49 -15.11
C GLY A 135 -13.74 -7.37 -13.87
N ASN A 136 -13.61 -8.68 -14.02
CA ASN A 136 -13.66 -9.62 -12.89
C ASN A 136 -12.45 -9.42 -11.96
N LEU A 137 -11.27 -9.18 -12.52
CA LEU A 137 -10.07 -8.94 -11.72
C LEU A 137 -10.11 -7.58 -11.02
N LEU A 138 -10.68 -6.54 -11.60
CA LEU A 138 -10.86 -5.24 -10.91
C LEU A 138 -11.76 -5.39 -9.69
N ALA A 139 -12.87 -6.12 -9.82
CA ALA A 139 -13.76 -6.41 -8.70
C ALA A 139 -13.07 -7.27 -7.63
N GLY A 140 -12.33 -8.30 -8.05
CA GLY A 140 -11.55 -9.15 -7.15
C GLY A 140 -10.43 -8.40 -6.43
N ALA A 141 -9.69 -7.57 -7.16
CA ALA A 141 -8.62 -6.73 -6.63
C ALA A 141 -9.16 -5.69 -5.65
N ALA A 142 -10.27 -5.02 -5.96
CA ALA A 142 -10.91 -4.08 -5.04
C ALA A 142 -11.35 -4.77 -3.74
N ALA A 143 -11.93 -5.98 -3.83
CA ALA A 143 -12.29 -6.77 -2.66
C ALA A 143 -11.07 -7.19 -1.83
N VAL A 144 -9.99 -7.61 -2.49
CA VAL A 144 -8.72 -7.97 -1.84
C VAL A 144 -8.09 -6.75 -1.17
N ILE A 145 -7.95 -5.62 -1.87
CA ILE A 145 -7.40 -4.38 -1.33
C ILE A 145 -8.22 -3.90 -0.13
N GLY A 146 -9.54 -3.99 -0.18
CA GLY A 146 -10.41 -3.67 0.96
C GLY A 146 -10.28 -4.62 2.15
N ALA A 147 -9.82 -5.86 1.93
CA ALA A 147 -9.54 -6.83 2.98
C ALA A 147 -8.11 -6.69 3.55
N LEU A 148 -7.17 -6.12 2.79
CA LEU A 148 -5.82 -5.86 3.26
C LEU A 148 -5.86 -4.87 4.42
N THR A 149 -5.20 -5.25 5.50
CA THR A 149 -5.08 -4.42 6.69
C THR A 149 -3.68 -3.81 6.79
N VAL A 150 -3.52 -2.83 7.67
CA VAL A 150 -2.18 -2.34 8.09
C VAL A 150 -1.29 -3.48 8.61
N GLY A 151 -1.88 -4.61 9.04
CA GLY A 151 -1.17 -5.82 9.44
C GLY A 151 -0.45 -6.55 8.30
N ASN A 152 -0.83 -6.32 7.05
CA ASN A 152 -0.20 -6.91 5.86
C ASN A 152 1.00 -6.10 5.35
N ARG A 153 1.20 -4.88 5.87
CA ARG A 153 2.39 -4.06 5.60
C ARG A 153 3.61 -4.65 6.29
N ILE A 154 4.77 -4.55 5.65
CA ILE A 154 6.01 -4.92 6.31
C ILE A 154 6.33 -3.94 7.44
N ARG A 155 6.70 -4.47 8.60
CA ARG A 155 7.22 -3.66 9.72
C ARG A 155 8.73 -3.61 9.76
N SER A 156 9.38 -4.50 9.02
CA SER A 156 10.83 -4.62 8.95
C SER A 156 11.26 -5.01 7.56
N TYR A 157 12.27 -4.32 7.03
CA TYR A 157 12.80 -4.60 5.71
C TYR A 157 13.59 -5.91 5.69
N ARG A 158 13.07 -6.92 4.98
CA ARG A 158 13.83 -8.13 4.64
C ARG A 158 14.30 -8.01 3.19
N ARG A 159 15.62 -7.87 3.01
CA ARG A 159 16.25 -7.84 1.68
C ARG A 159 16.65 -9.25 1.27
N TYR A 160 16.33 -9.62 0.04
CA TYR A 160 16.84 -10.86 -0.55
C TYR A 160 18.18 -10.58 -1.22
N LYS A 161 19.14 -11.48 -1.02
CA LYS A 161 20.39 -11.42 -1.80
C LYS A 161 20.07 -11.97 -3.19
N LYS A 162 20.17 -11.14 -4.22
CA LYS A 162 20.09 -11.62 -5.60
C LYS A 162 21.20 -12.68 -5.78
N PRO A 163 20.87 -13.93 -6.13
CA PRO A 163 21.89 -14.94 -6.39
C PRO A 163 22.76 -14.42 -7.54
N SER A 164 24.09 -14.52 -7.38
CA SER A 164 24.98 -14.11 -8.45
C SER A 164 24.75 -15.00 -9.67
N LEU A 165 24.89 -14.43 -10.87
CA LEU A 165 24.71 -15.18 -12.11
C LEU A 165 25.68 -16.37 -12.19
N LEU A 166 26.87 -16.20 -11.61
CA LEU A 166 27.86 -17.26 -11.40
C LEU A 166 27.37 -18.37 -10.47
N GLU A 167 26.73 -18.04 -9.33
CA GLU A 167 26.15 -19.06 -8.44
C GLU A 167 25.06 -19.88 -9.15
N ARG A 168 24.27 -19.29 -10.04
CA ARG A 168 23.22 -20.00 -10.78
C ARG A 168 23.77 -20.88 -11.91
N ILE A 169 24.75 -20.41 -12.67
CA ILE A 169 25.30 -21.17 -13.80
C ILE A 169 26.22 -22.30 -13.32
N PHE A 170 27.03 -22.06 -12.30
CA PHE A 170 28.11 -22.98 -11.92
C PHE A 170 27.79 -23.89 -10.73
N ARG A 171 26.62 -23.78 -10.09
CA ARG A 171 26.16 -24.77 -9.09
C ARG A 171 25.13 -25.71 -9.70
N ILE A 172 25.60 -26.63 -10.54
CA ILE A 172 24.90 -27.87 -10.86
C ILE A 172 24.75 -28.62 -9.52
N GLY A 173 23.57 -28.53 -8.89
CA GLY A 173 23.27 -29.15 -7.60
C GLY A 173 22.94 -28.22 -6.43
N TYR A 174 22.53 -26.96 -6.66
CA TYR A 174 22.13 -26.05 -5.58
C TYR A 174 20.94 -26.59 -4.77
N LYS A 175 21.21 -27.22 -3.62
CA LYS A 175 20.23 -27.31 -2.53
C LYS A 175 20.21 -25.96 -1.85
N PRO A 176 19.09 -25.23 -1.81
CA PRO A 176 19.03 -23.95 -1.13
C PRO A 176 19.35 -24.16 0.35
N GLU A 177 20.47 -23.61 0.81
CA GLU A 177 20.65 -23.37 2.24
C GLU A 177 19.53 -22.41 2.65
N PRO A 178 18.76 -22.74 3.70
CA PRO A 178 17.70 -21.86 4.18
C PRO A 178 18.31 -20.48 4.44
N PRO A 179 17.56 -19.39 4.15
CA PRO A 179 18.07 -18.05 4.33
C PRO A 179 18.66 -17.95 5.72
N ALA A 180 19.95 -17.59 5.79
CA ALA A 180 20.61 -17.37 7.05
C ALA A 180 19.81 -16.29 7.76
N TYR A 181 18.98 -16.69 8.72
CA TYR A 181 18.32 -15.79 9.65
C TYR A 181 19.46 -14.94 10.20
N ARG A 182 19.53 -13.68 9.76
CA ARG A 182 20.36 -12.70 10.44
C ARG A 182 19.76 -12.63 11.83
N ARG A 183 20.32 -13.43 12.75
CA ARG A 183 20.15 -13.27 14.19
C ARG A 183 20.17 -11.78 14.41
N ASN A 184 19.07 -11.28 14.97
CA ASN A 184 18.86 -9.90 15.38
C ASN A 184 20.21 -9.23 15.53
N PHE A 185 20.51 -8.27 14.66
CA PHE A 185 21.61 -7.35 14.87
C PHE A 185 21.34 -6.76 16.26
N ARG A 186 21.91 -7.36 17.31
CA ARG A 186 22.12 -6.65 18.56
C ARG A 186 23.01 -5.51 18.08
N PRO A 187 22.54 -4.25 18.12
CA PRO A 187 23.48 -3.15 17.94
C PRO A 187 24.64 -3.46 18.90
N PRO A 188 25.91 -3.30 18.46
CA PRO A 188 27.04 -3.55 19.34
C PRO A 188 26.71 -2.87 20.64
N VAL A 189 26.75 -3.64 21.74
CA VAL A 189 26.59 -3.09 23.09
C VAL A 189 27.62 -1.98 23.13
N ARG A 190 27.17 -0.72 23.00
CA ARG A 190 28.03 0.42 23.25
C ARG A 190 28.50 0.18 24.66
N ASN A 191 29.80 -0.10 24.82
CA ASN A 191 30.42 -0.03 26.12
C ASN A 191 29.91 1.27 26.75
N PRO A 192 29.28 1.21 27.94
CA PRO A 192 28.76 2.40 28.58
C PRO A 192 29.90 3.40 28.60
N ALA A 193 29.64 4.61 28.08
CA ALA A 193 30.62 5.68 28.12
C ALA A 193 31.11 5.80 29.56
N PRO A 194 32.43 5.96 29.80
CA PRO A 194 32.94 6.21 31.14
C PRO A 194 32.13 7.35 31.76
N PRO A 195 31.73 7.23 33.03
CA PRO A 195 30.83 8.18 33.67
C PRO A 195 31.39 9.58 33.48
N GLU A 196 30.59 10.45 32.85
CA GLU A 196 30.96 11.85 32.68
C GLU A 196 31.26 12.45 34.07
N PRO A 197 32.31 13.28 34.19
CA PRO A 197 32.61 13.97 35.44
C PRO A 197 31.37 14.76 35.84
N ARG A 198 30.84 14.40 37.02
CA ARG A 198 29.64 14.95 37.63
C ARG A 198 29.74 16.47 37.61
N ARG A 199 29.08 17.13 36.66
CA ARG A 199 29.00 18.59 36.63
C ARG A 199 28.23 19.01 37.87
N THR A 200 28.94 19.62 38.81
CA THR A 200 28.36 20.27 39.98
C THR A 200 27.41 21.34 39.47
N ILE A 201 26.11 21.07 39.51
CA ILE A 201 25.08 22.06 39.22
C ILE A 201 25.20 23.10 40.33
N ARG A 202 25.85 24.23 40.03
CA ARG A 202 25.70 25.44 40.84
C ARG A 202 24.26 25.89 40.64
N THR A 203 23.43 25.60 41.64
CA THR A 203 22.07 26.12 41.73
C THR A 203 22.16 27.65 41.66
N PRO A 204 21.54 28.31 40.66
CA PRO A 204 21.46 29.77 40.68
C PRO A 204 20.67 30.19 41.91
N ALA A 205 21.15 31.24 42.58
CA ALA A 205 20.53 31.80 43.76
C ALA A 205 19.05 32.12 43.48
N ARG A 206 18.19 31.62 44.37
CA ARG A 206 16.74 31.84 44.37
C ARG A 206 16.45 33.35 44.32
N PRO A 207 15.77 33.86 43.28
CA PRO A 207 15.30 35.24 43.28
C PRO A 207 14.35 35.43 44.46
N GLN A 208 14.63 36.46 45.28
CA GLN A 208 13.73 36.86 46.36
C GLN A 208 12.41 37.34 45.72
N GLN A 209 11.31 36.70 46.11
CA GLN A 209 9.96 37.14 45.74
C GLN A 209 9.68 38.50 46.39
N PRO A 210 9.30 39.53 45.61
CA PRO A 210 8.69 40.72 46.19
C PRO A 210 7.29 40.39 46.72
N ALA A 211 6.94 41.03 47.84
CA ALA A 211 5.70 40.85 48.58
C ALA A 211 4.43 41.11 47.73
N PRO A 212 3.30 40.48 48.07
CA PRO A 212 2.05 40.66 47.34
C PRO A 212 1.44 42.05 47.61
N SER A 213 1.30 42.87 46.57
CA SER A 213 0.48 44.07 46.59
C SER A 213 -0.98 43.75 46.23
N HIS A 214 -1.86 44.31 47.05
CA HIS A 214 -3.31 44.21 47.02
C HIS A 214 -3.97 44.85 45.78
N PHE A 215 -5.14 44.28 45.43
CA PHE A 215 -6.38 44.91 44.97
C PHE A 215 -6.40 45.83 43.73
N GLY A 216 -7.30 45.49 42.80
CA GLY A 216 -7.91 46.42 41.85
C GLY A 216 -8.66 45.68 40.74
N GLY A 217 -9.99 45.65 40.82
CA GLY A 217 -10.87 44.99 39.85
C GLY A 217 -11.12 45.79 38.56
N PRO A 218 -12.39 45.87 38.07
CA PRO A 218 -12.84 45.18 36.86
C PRO A 218 -13.22 46.12 35.70
N GLY A 219 -13.33 45.55 34.49
CA GLY A 219 -13.82 46.21 33.26
C GLY A 219 -12.96 45.74 32.08
N GLY A 220 -13.45 45.42 30.90
CA GLY A 220 -14.72 45.63 30.21
C GLY A 220 -14.42 45.50 28.70
N HIS A 221 -15.48 45.39 27.90
CA HIS A 221 -15.53 45.52 26.42
C HIS A 221 -15.16 44.26 25.60
N ASN A 222 -16.11 43.58 24.97
CA ASN A 222 -16.92 43.90 23.77
C ASN A 222 -16.15 43.97 22.43
N ARG A 223 -16.47 42.97 21.59
CA ARG A 223 -16.66 43.00 20.10
C ARG A 223 -15.44 43.16 19.17
N PRO A 224 -15.57 42.92 17.84
CA PRO A 224 -16.58 42.16 17.08
C PRO A 224 -16.00 41.22 15.99
N GLN A 225 -16.93 40.48 15.36
CA GLN A 225 -16.88 39.89 14.01
C GLN A 225 -16.25 40.80 12.93
N GLY A 226 -15.53 40.18 11.99
CA GLY A 226 -15.45 40.58 10.58
C GLY A 226 -15.29 39.29 9.76
N SER A 227 -16.19 38.86 8.87
CA SER A 227 -16.74 39.45 7.64
C SER A 227 -15.72 39.72 6.54
N GLY A 228 -15.80 38.92 5.48
CA GLY A 228 -15.73 39.42 4.11
C GLY A 228 -14.36 39.43 3.44
N GLY A 229 -14.19 38.53 2.48
CA GLY A 229 -13.22 38.70 1.40
C GLY A 229 -13.44 37.72 0.26
N PRO A 230 -14.23 38.07 -0.78
CA PRO A 230 -14.19 37.41 -2.08
C PRO A 230 -13.24 38.17 -3.02
N GLY A 231 -12.22 37.49 -3.53
CA GLY A 231 -11.32 37.98 -4.57
C GLY A 231 -10.40 36.83 -4.99
N GLY A 232 -10.18 36.52 -6.27
CA GLY A 232 -10.57 37.22 -7.47
C GLY A 232 -10.37 36.34 -8.70
N HIS A 233 -10.87 36.87 -9.82
CA HIS A 233 -10.70 36.39 -11.18
C HIS A 233 -9.23 36.35 -11.63
N HIS A 234 -8.84 35.24 -12.27
CA HIS A 234 -7.96 35.14 -13.46
C HIS A 234 -8.26 33.73 -14.04
N GLY A 235 -8.94 33.55 -15.17
CA GLY A 235 -8.56 33.96 -16.53
C GLY A 235 -8.04 32.72 -17.27
N PRO A 236 -8.71 32.21 -18.32
CA PRO A 236 -8.25 31.02 -19.04
C PRO A 236 -7.21 31.40 -20.11
N GLN A 237 -6.02 30.81 -20.05
CA GLN A 237 -5.11 30.67 -21.19
C GLN A 237 -5.05 29.15 -21.46
N GLY A 238 -5.45 28.61 -22.60
CA GLY A 238 -5.12 29.07 -23.95
C GLY A 238 -3.83 28.38 -24.37
N GLY A 239 -3.93 27.15 -24.90
CA GLY A 239 -2.75 26.35 -25.27
C GLY A 239 -3.08 25.09 -26.05
N LEU A 240 -3.87 25.20 -27.13
CA LEU A 240 -3.93 24.17 -28.15
C LEU A 240 -2.59 24.12 -28.89
N ASN A 241 -1.94 22.96 -28.86
CA ASN A 241 -0.71 22.72 -29.62
C ASN A 241 -0.97 21.57 -30.61
N PRO A 242 -1.26 21.84 -31.90
CA PRO A 242 -1.34 20.81 -32.92
C PRO A 242 -0.10 20.91 -33.83
N ARG A 243 0.86 20.01 -33.63
CA ARG A 243 1.89 19.66 -34.61
C ARG A 243 2.34 18.23 -34.34
N ARG A 244 2.60 17.38 -35.32
CA ARG A 244 2.36 17.31 -36.76
C ARG A 244 3.07 16.01 -37.17
N ARG A 245 2.41 15.20 -37.99
CA ARG A 245 2.97 14.22 -38.95
C ARG A 245 3.86 13.10 -38.42
#